data_AF-A0A7X6CEH9-F1
#
_entry.id   AF-A0A7X6CEH9-F1
#
_cell.length_a   1.000
_cell.length_b   1.000
_cell.length_c   1.000
_cell.angle_alpha   90.00
_cell.angle_beta   90.00
_cell.angle_gamma   90.00
#
_symmetry.space_group_name_H-M   'P 1'
#
loop_
_entity.id
_entity.type
_entity.pdbx_description
1 polymer ?
#
loop_
_entity_poly.entity_id
_entity_poly.type
_entity_poly.pdbx_seq_one_letter_code
_entity_poly.pdbx_strand_id
1 'polypeptide(L)'
;MANHEMIELDHDPLEFLDGEGLATLVSSEGVAEVAEESTADEQMTSTLELHEALGGCFSIIGPIAICYSKVGAGFKVCLKLAGLEVTCANIGLNKCQTLQGNILLAKASIQVCLKGKCLTYKAQACYRTTPFSKWKCVSKSGTIICV
;
A
#
# COMPACT_ATOMS: atom_id res chain seq x y z
N MET A 1 -19.68 -11.15 47.18
CA MET A 1 -20.13 -12.08 46.12
C MET A 1 -20.82 -11.24 45.06
N ALA A 2 -20.17 -11.04 43.92
CA ALA A 2 -20.69 -10.21 42.83
C ALA A 2 -21.06 -11.15 41.67
N ASN A 3 -22.34 -11.12 41.26
CA ASN A 3 -22.83 -11.75 40.04
C ASN A 3 -22.36 -10.91 38.86
N HIS A 4 -21.56 -11.49 37.96
CA HIS A 4 -21.28 -10.92 36.65
C HIS A 4 -22.10 -11.68 35.62
N GLU A 5 -23.14 -11.05 35.09
CA GLU A 5 -23.84 -11.50 33.89
C GLU A 5 -23.28 -10.77 32.66
N MET A 6 -23.04 -11.51 31.58
CA MET A 6 -22.72 -10.98 30.26
C MET A 6 -23.99 -10.42 29.63
N ILE A 7 -23.94 -9.20 29.10
CA ILE A 7 -25.01 -8.60 28.32
C ILE A 7 -24.62 -8.73 26.84
N GLU A 8 -25.44 -9.43 26.05
CA GLU A 8 -25.35 -9.41 24.59
C GLU A 8 -25.84 -8.05 24.07
N LEU A 9 -25.00 -7.36 23.28
CA LEU A 9 -25.35 -6.13 22.58
C LEU A 9 -25.99 -6.50 21.25
N ASP A 10 -27.33 -6.49 21.23
CA ASP A 10 -28.10 -6.52 19.98
C ASP A 10 -27.78 -5.23 19.18
N HIS A 11 -27.42 -5.41 17.92
CA HIS A 11 -26.89 -4.35 17.06
C HIS A 11 -28.06 -3.52 16.52
N ASP A 12 -28.46 -2.48 17.25
CA ASP A 12 -29.35 -1.44 16.74
C ASP A 12 -28.60 -0.64 15.64
N PRO A 13 -29.12 -0.56 14.40
CA PRO A 13 -28.46 0.20 13.35
C PRO A 13 -28.51 1.69 13.68
N LEU A 14 -27.35 2.27 13.99
CA LEU A 14 -27.20 3.71 14.18
C LEU A 14 -27.52 4.45 12.88
N GLU A 15 -28.65 5.16 12.88
CA GLU A 15 -29.06 6.09 11.82
C GLU A 15 -28.02 7.22 11.68
N PHE A 16 -27.25 7.19 10.59
CA PHE A 16 -26.41 8.31 10.17
C PHE A 16 -27.27 9.26 9.32
N LEU A 17 -27.68 10.38 9.92
CA LEU A 17 -28.39 11.45 9.22
C LEU A 17 -27.39 12.30 8.43
N ASP A 18 -27.37 12.12 7.11
CA ASP A 18 -26.71 13.05 6.19
C ASP A 18 -27.56 14.32 6.08
N GLY A 19 -26.89 15.47 6.10
CA GLY A 19 -27.46 16.78 6.41
C GLY A 19 -28.28 17.44 5.31
N GLU A 20 -29.07 16.69 4.53
CA GLU A 20 -30.02 17.24 3.55
C GLU A 20 -31.33 16.43 3.59
N GLY A 21 -32.25 16.85 4.47
CA GLY A 21 -33.48 16.15 4.76
C GLY A 21 -34.36 15.89 3.53
N LEU A 22 -34.47 14.63 3.12
CA LEU A 22 -35.65 14.08 2.45
C LEU A 22 -35.77 12.58 2.75
N ALA A 23 -36.73 12.22 3.62
CA ALA A 23 -37.02 10.83 3.97
C ALA A 23 -37.73 10.14 2.80
N THR A 24 -37.13 9.08 2.24
CA THR A 24 -37.81 8.18 1.30
C THR A 24 -37.96 6.80 1.93
N LEU A 25 -39.22 6.42 2.15
CA LEU A 25 -39.65 5.13 2.69
C LEU A 25 -39.42 4.04 1.63
N VAL A 26 -38.64 3.02 1.95
CA VAL A 26 -38.56 1.81 1.12
C VAL A 26 -39.39 0.72 1.78
N SER A 27 -40.64 0.57 1.32
CA SER A 27 -41.40 -0.67 1.51
C SER A 27 -41.13 -1.60 0.33
N SER A 28 -40.90 -2.86 0.64
CA SER A 28 -40.74 -3.96 -0.30
C SER A 28 -42.10 -4.38 -0.88
N GLU A 29 -42.07 -4.89 -2.11
CA GLU A 29 -43.16 -5.54 -2.87
C GLU A 29 -44.02 -4.64 -3.80
N GLY A 30 -43.98 -4.96 -5.10
CA GLY A 30 -45.15 -4.80 -5.98
C GLY A 30 -45.03 -3.89 -7.21
N VAL A 31 -44.49 -4.46 -8.30
CA VAL A 31 -44.93 -4.39 -9.71
C VAL A 31 -45.26 -3.06 -10.43
N ALA A 32 -44.75 -3.03 -11.67
CA ALA A 32 -45.36 -2.53 -12.90
C ALA A 32 -45.07 -1.08 -13.37
N GLU A 33 -44.30 -1.04 -14.46
CA GLU A 33 -44.58 -0.34 -15.72
C GLU A 33 -44.34 1.18 -15.88
N VAL A 34 -43.28 1.45 -16.67
CA VAL A 34 -43.11 2.43 -17.76
C VAL A 34 -43.40 3.92 -17.54
N ALA A 35 -42.36 4.76 -17.70
CA ALA A 35 -42.20 5.64 -18.86
C ALA A 35 -40.94 6.51 -18.74
N GLU A 36 -39.97 6.18 -19.59
CA GLU A 36 -39.07 7.05 -20.37
C GLU A 36 -38.30 8.25 -19.76
N GLU A 37 -37.00 8.16 -20.04
CA GLU A 37 -36.10 9.25 -20.46
C GLU A 37 -35.28 9.99 -19.40
N SER A 38 -34.13 9.39 -19.05
CA SER A 38 -32.84 10.06 -19.25
C SER A 38 -31.71 9.05 -19.07
N THR A 39 -31.07 8.74 -20.20
CA THR A 39 -29.78 8.06 -20.35
C THR A 39 -28.74 8.50 -19.30
N ALA A 40 -28.52 7.71 -18.26
CA ALA A 40 -27.35 7.85 -17.38
C ALA A 40 -26.94 6.56 -16.64
N ASP A 41 -27.54 5.41 -16.97
CA ASP A 41 -26.97 4.11 -16.63
C ASP A 41 -25.99 3.71 -17.77
N GLU A 42 -24.83 3.15 -17.41
CA GLU A 42 -23.73 2.67 -18.28
C GLU A 42 -22.47 3.55 -18.50
N GLN A 43 -22.35 4.78 -17.96
CA GLN A 43 -21.13 5.61 -18.19
C GLN A 43 -20.38 6.21 -16.99
N MET A 44 -20.68 5.83 -15.74
CA MET A 44 -19.90 6.32 -14.58
C MET A 44 -19.28 5.27 -13.66
N THR A 45 -19.35 3.99 -14.01
CA THR A 45 -18.61 2.93 -13.31
C THR A 45 -17.60 2.20 -14.19
N SER A 46 -17.36 2.70 -15.42
CA SER A 46 -16.26 2.27 -16.32
C SER A 46 -15.07 3.25 -16.34
N THR A 47 -15.16 4.44 -15.73
CA THR A 47 -14.00 5.36 -15.62
C THR A 47 -13.20 5.18 -14.31
N LEU A 48 -13.62 4.24 -13.46
CA LEU A 48 -12.81 3.71 -12.35
C LEU A 48 -12.08 2.42 -12.75
N GLU A 49 -12.00 2.16 -14.05
CA GLU A 49 -11.10 1.18 -14.64
C GLU A 49 -9.64 1.66 -14.54
N LEU A 50 -8.82 0.82 -13.91
CA LEU A 50 -7.57 0.36 -14.53
C LEU A 50 -6.36 1.31 -14.56
N HIS A 51 -6.17 2.17 -13.56
CA HIS A 51 -4.80 2.43 -13.12
C HIS A 51 -4.51 1.46 -11.97
N GLU A 52 -4.15 0.21 -12.28
CA GLU A 52 -3.36 -0.60 -11.34
C GLU A 52 -2.21 0.29 -10.87
N ALA A 53 -2.27 0.76 -9.62
CA ALA A 53 -1.23 1.57 -9.03
C ALA A 53 0.02 0.71 -9.01
N LEU A 54 0.87 0.87 -10.02
CA LEU A 54 1.99 -0.01 -10.31
C LEU A 54 2.98 0.10 -9.14
N GLY A 55 2.86 -0.83 -8.20
CA GLY A 55 3.45 -0.72 -6.88
C GLY A 55 3.45 -2.06 -6.15
N GLY A 56 4.30 -2.17 -5.15
CA GLY A 56 4.52 -3.41 -4.41
C GLY A 56 5.73 -3.32 -3.48
N CYS A 57 5.99 -4.40 -2.74
CA CYS A 57 7.18 -4.51 -1.89
C CYS A 57 8.02 -5.71 -2.31
N PHE A 58 9.29 -5.45 -2.62
CA PHE A 58 10.27 -6.44 -3.02
C PHE A 58 11.20 -6.75 -1.86
N SER A 59 11.17 -8.00 -1.40
CA SER A 59 12.06 -8.48 -0.34
C SER A 59 13.44 -8.82 -0.92
N ILE A 60 14.49 -8.17 -0.43
CA ILE A 60 15.85 -8.40 -0.93
C ILE A 60 16.48 -9.60 -0.24
N ILE A 61 16.53 -9.53 1.09
CA ILE A 61 17.16 -10.52 1.97
C ILE A 61 16.73 -10.30 3.43
N GLY A 62 16.31 -11.38 4.09
CA GLY A 62 15.88 -11.33 5.49
C GLY A 62 14.81 -10.25 5.73
N PRO A 63 14.95 -9.42 6.79
CA PRO A 63 13.94 -8.41 7.14
C PRO A 63 13.99 -7.14 6.26
N ILE A 64 14.67 -7.16 5.12
CA ILE A 64 14.97 -5.97 4.32
C ILE A 64 14.17 -6.01 3.03
N ALA A 65 13.34 -5.01 2.84
CA ALA A 65 12.48 -4.88 1.67
C ALA A 65 12.54 -3.46 1.09
N ILE A 66 12.27 -3.34 -0.21
CA ILE A 66 12.05 -2.08 -0.91
C ILE A 66 10.60 -2.05 -1.36
N CYS A 67 9.83 -1.10 -0.86
CA CYS A 67 8.52 -0.82 -1.41
C CYS A 67 8.63 0.25 -2.50
N TYR A 68 7.87 0.11 -3.57
CA TYR A 68 7.81 1.06 -4.66
C TYR A 68 6.37 1.34 -5.06
N SER A 69 6.13 2.54 -5.55
CA SER A 69 4.87 2.92 -6.19
C SER A 69 5.15 3.90 -7.33
N LYS A 70 4.44 3.74 -8.45
CA LYS A 70 4.53 4.66 -9.57
C LYS A 70 3.91 6.00 -9.20
N VAL A 71 4.64 7.09 -9.41
CA VAL A 71 4.19 8.46 -9.13
C VAL A 71 4.57 9.33 -10.33
N GLY A 72 3.56 9.74 -11.12
CA GLY A 72 3.77 10.46 -12.38
C GLY A 72 4.66 9.66 -13.35
N ALA A 73 5.74 10.29 -13.82
CA ALA A 73 6.72 9.67 -14.72
C ALA A 73 7.85 8.91 -14.00
N GLY A 74 7.79 8.77 -12.67
CA GLY A 74 8.82 8.13 -11.86
C GLY A 74 8.26 7.13 -10.85
N PHE A 75 9.08 6.79 -9.87
CA PHE A 75 8.73 5.89 -8.77
C PHE A 75 9.06 6.53 -7.43
N LYS A 76 8.14 6.45 -6.48
CA LYS A 76 8.48 6.59 -5.06
C LYS A 76 8.98 5.25 -4.57
N VAL A 77 10.16 5.22 -3.97
CA VAL A 77 10.76 4.01 -3.39
C VAL A 77 11.05 4.23 -1.92
N CYS A 78 10.78 3.22 -1.11
CA CYS A 78 10.92 3.25 0.34
C CYS A 78 11.66 2.02 0.83
N LEU A 79 12.68 2.21 1.67
CA LEU A 79 13.39 1.14 2.34
C LEU A 79 12.64 0.77 3.61
N LYS A 80 12.34 -0.52 3.75
CA LYS A 80 11.81 -1.13 4.99
C LYS A 80 12.83 -2.06 5.62
N LEU A 81 13.07 -1.87 6.92
CA LEU A 81 13.91 -2.73 7.76
C LEU A 81 13.05 -3.30 8.88
N ALA A 82 12.91 -4.62 8.94
CA ALA A 82 12.11 -5.34 9.93
C ALA A 82 10.66 -4.83 10.04
N GLY A 83 10.05 -4.54 8.88
CA GLY A 83 8.66 -4.02 8.79
C GLY A 83 8.53 -2.51 8.97
N LEU A 84 9.58 -1.82 9.42
CA LEU A 84 9.58 -0.37 9.62
C LEU A 84 10.12 0.35 8.38
N GLU A 85 9.37 1.35 7.90
CA GLU A 85 9.84 2.27 6.87
C GLU A 85 10.88 3.23 7.47
N VAL A 86 12.08 3.23 6.91
CA VAL A 86 13.21 4.01 7.46
C VAL A 86 13.61 5.19 6.57
N THR A 87 13.40 5.08 5.26
CA THR A 87 13.68 6.17 4.33
C THR A 87 12.91 5.98 3.03
N CYS A 88 12.53 7.08 2.39
CA CYS A 88 11.91 7.08 1.07
C CYS A 88 12.58 8.13 0.18
N ALA A 89 12.59 7.86 -1.12
CA ALA A 89 13.01 8.81 -2.14
C ALA A 89 12.13 8.69 -3.37
N ASN A 90 11.97 9.82 -4.08
CA ASN A 90 11.37 9.84 -5.40
C ASN A 90 12.48 9.71 -6.46
N ILE A 91 12.35 8.71 -7.32
CA ILE A 91 13.24 8.43 -8.44
C ILE A 91 12.55 8.91 -9.72
N GLY A 92 13.10 9.96 -10.31
CA GLY A 92 12.73 10.39 -11.66
C GLY A 92 13.46 9.60 -12.75
N LEU A 93 13.15 9.93 -14.01
CA LEU A 93 13.75 9.33 -15.19
C LEU A 93 15.28 9.42 -15.17
N ASN A 94 15.94 8.28 -15.43
CA ASN A 94 17.40 8.14 -15.52
C ASN A 94 18.19 8.60 -14.28
N LYS A 95 17.58 8.55 -13.09
CA LYS A 95 18.26 8.87 -11.83
C LYS A 95 18.46 7.62 -10.99
N CYS A 96 19.58 7.62 -10.27
CA CYS A 96 19.85 6.70 -9.18
C CYS A 96 19.66 7.44 -7.85
N GLN A 97 19.05 6.77 -6.88
CA GLN A 97 18.95 7.26 -5.51
C GLN A 97 19.49 6.23 -4.54
N THR A 98 20.18 6.70 -3.51
CA THR A 98 20.71 5.84 -2.45
C THR A 98 19.82 6.00 -1.21
N LEU A 99 19.17 4.91 -0.82
CA LEU A 99 18.39 4.78 0.38
C LEU A 99 19.24 4.12 1.47
N GLN A 100 19.39 4.78 2.61
CA GLN A 100 20.12 4.23 3.75
C GLN A 100 19.23 4.20 4.99
N GLY A 101 19.36 3.12 5.75
CA GLY A 101 18.62 2.95 6.99
C GLY A 101 19.41 2.12 7.98
N ASN A 102 19.22 2.42 9.25
CA ASN A 102 19.88 1.74 10.35
C ASN A 102 18.91 1.61 11.53
N ILE A 103 18.67 0.37 11.93
CA ILE A 103 17.95 0.01 13.15
C ILE A 103 18.82 -0.92 14.00
N LEU A 104 18.42 -1.16 15.25
CA LEU A 104 19.21 -1.93 16.23
C LEU A 104 19.70 -3.30 15.72
N LEU A 105 18.91 -3.95 14.86
CA LEU A 105 19.15 -5.31 14.37
C LEU A 105 19.44 -5.40 12.86
N ALA A 106 19.34 -4.30 12.11
CA ALA A 106 19.52 -4.29 10.65
C ALA A 106 20.04 -2.94 10.15
N LYS A 107 20.98 -2.98 9.21
CA LYS A 107 21.52 -1.84 8.48
C LYS A 107 21.44 -2.13 7.00
N ALA A 108 20.99 -1.19 6.20
CA ALA A 108 21.01 -1.35 4.75
C ALA A 108 21.39 -0.05 4.05
N SER A 109 22.10 -0.21 2.95
CA SER A 109 22.40 0.83 1.97
C SER A 109 22.03 0.28 0.61
N ILE A 110 21.04 0.89 -0.03
CA ILE A 110 20.48 0.42 -1.28
C ILE A 110 20.51 1.55 -2.28
N GLN A 111 21.23 1.34 -3.38
CA GLN A 111 21.13 2.19 -4.54
C GLN A 111 20.06 1.64 -5.48
N VAL A 112 19.03 2.43 -5.75
CA VAL A 112 17.95 2.11 -6.69
C VAL A 112 18.08 3.03 -7.90
N CYS A 113 18.03 2.48 -9.09
CA CYS A 113 18.18 3.21 -10.35
C CYS A 113 17.06 2.86 -11.31
N LEU A 114 16.45 3.89 -11.91
CA LEU A 114 15.54 3.71 -13.04
C LEU A 114 16.35 3.77 -14.34
N LYS A 115 16.56 2.62 -14.99
CA LYS A 115 17.29 2.50 -16.26
C LYS A 115 16.30 2.13 -17.36
N GLY A 116 16.00 3.08 -18.23
CA GLY A 116 14.91 2.92 -19.21
C GLY A 116 13.59 2.73 -18.47
N LYS A 117 12.94 1.58 -18.69
CA LYS A 117 11.68 1.21 -18.00
C LYS A 117 11.87 0.23 -16.84
N CYS A 118 13.11 -0.09 -16.47
CA CYS A 118 13.41 -1.05 -15.41
C CYS A 118 13.91 -0.37 -14.14
N LEU A 119 13.29 -0.71 -13.01
CA LEU A 119 13.74 -0.32 -11.68
C LEU A 119 14.73 -1.37 -11.18
N THR A 120 16.00 -0.99 -11.10
CA THR A 120 17.11 -1.86 -10.69
C THR A 120 17.65 -1.46 -9.33
N TYR A 121 18.26 -2.39 -8.60
CA TYR A 121 18.82 -2.11 -7.29
C TYR A 121 20.20 -2.78 -7.08
N LYS A 122 21.01 -2.13 -6.26
CA LYS A 122 22.23 -2.68 -5.64
C LYS A 122 22.14 -2.43 -4.13
N ALA A 123 21.96 -3.49 -3.37
CA ALA A 123 21.80 -3.45 -1.93
C ALA A 123 23.02 -4.05 -1.24
N GLN A 124 23.47 -3.38 -0.19
CA GLN A 124 24.35 -3.94 0.83
C GLN A 124 23.62 -3.84 2.16
N ALA A 125 23.54 -4.97 2.84
CA ALA A 125 22.75 -5.13 4.05
C ALA A 125 23.54 -5.89 5.11
N CYS A 126 23.41 -5.49 6.36
CA CYS A 126 23.94 -6.22 7.50
C CYS A 126 22.80 -6.45 8.50
N TYR A 127 22.65 -7.66 9.02
CA TYR A 127 21.65 -7.99 10.01
C TYR A 127 22.22 -8.88 11.12
N ARG A 128 21.58 -8.87 12.28
CA ARG A 128 21.91 -9.72 13.42
C ARG A 128 20.64 -10.13 14.15
N THR A 129 20.65 -11.30 14.78
CA THR A 129 19.51 -11.83 15.52
C THR A 129 19.35 -11.19 16.89
N THR A 130 20.46 -10.82 17.55
CA THR A 130 20.45 -10.13 18.85
C THR A 130 21.46 -8.98 18.90
N PRO A 131 21.31 -8.01 19.80
CA PRO A 131 22.23 -6.86 19.92
C PRO A 131 23.70 -7.23 20.22
N PHE A 132 23.94 -8.43 20.74
CA PHE A 132 25.27 -8.92 21.09
C PHE A 132 25.83 -9.91 20.06
N SER A 133 25.02 -10.31 19.07
CA SER A 133 25.45 -11.20 17.99
C SER A 133 26.30 -10.46 16.96
N LYS A 134 27.19 -11.21 16.29
CA LYS A 134 27.98 -10.70 15.15
C LYS A 134 27.05 -10.31 14.00
N TRP A 135 27.41 -9.24 13.31
CA TRP A 135 26.71 -8.81 12.09
C TRP A 135 26.98 -9.80 10.96
N LYS A 136 25.93 -10.19 10.25
CA LYS A 136 26.01 -10.91 8.97
C LYS A 136 25.71 -9.93 7.86
N CYS A 137 26.70 -9.67 7.01
CA CYS A 137 26.57 -8.75 5.89
C CYS A 137 26.45 -9.50 4.56
N VAL A 138 25.60 -8.99 3.69
CA VAL A 138 25.24 -9.56 2.41
C VAL A 138 25.08 -8.44 1.39
N SER A 139 25.53 -8.69 0.17
CA SER A 139 25.39 -7.76 -0.94
C SER A 139 24.64 -8.46 -2.07
N LYS A 140 23.61 -7.80 -2.61
CA LYS A 140 22.77 -8.35 -3.67
C LYS A 140 22.37 -7.25 -4.63
N SER A 141 22.33 -7.56 -5.91
CA SER A 141 21.84 -6.67 -6.96
C SER A 141 20.85 -7.39 -7.84
N GLY A 142 19.93 -6.64 -8.43
CA GLY A 142 18.93 -7.22 -9.32
C GLY A 142 17.98 -6.18 -9.89
N THR A 143 16.89 -6.67 -10.45
CA THR A 143 15.80 -5.87 -10.98
C THR A 143 14.58 -6.08 -10.11
N ILE A 144 13.94 -4.99 -9.69
CA ILE A 144 12.71 -5.00 -8.91
C ILE A 144 11.53 -5.26 -9.84
N ILE A 145 11.41 -4.44 -10.90
CA ILE A 145 10.34 -4.52 -11.88
C ILE A 145 10.80 -3.87 -13.20
N CYS A 146 10.22 -4.31 -14.32
CA CYS A 146 10.30 -3.66 -15.62
C CYS A 146 8.88 -3.43 -16.14
N VAL A 147 8.62 -2.23 -16.69
CA VAL A 147 7.35 -1.83 -17.30
C VAL A 147 7.47 -1.55 -18.79
#